data_AF-A0A523K8E7-F1
#
_entry.id   AF-A0A523K8E7-F1
#
_cell.length_a   1.000
_cell.length_b   1.000
_cell.length_c   1.000
_cell.angle_alpha   90.00
_cell.angle_beta   90.00
_cell.angle_gamma   90.00
#
_symmetry.space_group_name_H-M   'P 1'
#
loop_
_entity.id
_entity.type
_entity.pdbx_description
1 polymer ?
#
loop_
_entity_poly.entity_id
_entity_poly.type
_entity_poly.pdbx_seq_one_letter_code
_entity_poly.pdbx_strand_id
1 'polypeptide(L)'
;MGNPIVVVRQTADSLVFLGLVGTVIGFIVALSGIDPQASAQVDQVASMVSTLVAGMSIALYTTLFGSVLHVWLMVNHRLLATGTSNLFNAIVELGEQRVGV
;
A
#
# COMPACT_ATOMS: atom_id res chain seq x y z
N MET A 1 -4.78 24.69 7.59
CA MET A 1 -5.75 23.71 8.10
C MET A 1 -5.86 22.57 7.08
N GLY A 2 -5.18 21.45 7.32
CA GLY A 2 -5.21 20.31 6.41
C GLY A 2 -6.54 19.56 6.54
N ASN A 3 -7.23 19.33 5.44
CA ASN A 3 -8.48 18.59 5.42
C ASN A 3 -8.19 17.13 5.85
N PRO A 4 -8.74 16.63 6.97
CA PRO A 4 -8.42 15.30 7.48
C PRO A 4 -8.76 14.17 6.49
N ILE A 5 -9.71 14.44 5.58
CA ILE A 5 -10.07 13.55 4.48
C ILE A 5 -8.89 13.40 3.50
N VAL A 6 -8.18 14.49 3.19
CA VAL A 6 -7.04 14.47 2.26
C VAL A 6 -5.85 13.67 2.82
N VAL A 7 -5.66 13.68 4.15
CA VAL A 7 -4.58 12.94 4.81
C VAL A 7 -4.72 11.43 4.58
N VAL A 8 -5.94 10.89 4.70
CA VAL A 8 -6.19 9.45 4.50
C VAL A 8 -5.84 9.02 3.07
N ARG A 9 -6.16 9.86 2.07
CA ARG A 9 -5.79 9.59 0.68
C ARG A 9 -4.27 9.64 0.48
N GLN A 10 -3.59 10.66 1.02
CA GLN A 10 -2.13 10.77 0.91
C GLN A 10 -1.40 9.60 1.58
N THR A 11 -1.88 9.17 2.74
CA THR A 11 -1.34 7.97 3.40
C THR A 11 -1.55 6.76 2.49
N ALA A 12 -2.76 6.55 1.96
CA ALA A 12 -3.04 5.45 1.05
C ALA A 12 -2.07 5.45 -0.15
N ASP A 13 -1.90 6.56 -0.85
CA ASP A 13 -1.04 6.61 -2.04
C ASP A 13 0.43 6.33 -1.68
N SER A 14 0.86 6.70 -0.47
CA SER A 14 2.20 6.37 0.05
C SER A 14 2.40 4.87 0.31
N LEU A 15 1.34 4.10 0.61
CA LEU A 15 1.42 2.65 0.81
C LEU A 15 1.76 1.91 -0.50
N VAL A 16 1.31 2.44 -1.64
CA VAL A 16 1.70 1.88 -2.95
C VAL A 16 3.20 2.08 -3.18
N PHE A 17 3.71 3.26 -2.84
CA PHE A 17 5.14 3.55 -2.91
C PHE A 17 5.95 2.65 -1.98
N LEU A 18 5.44 2.36 -0.78
CA LEU A 18 6.04 1.42 0.16
C LEU A 18 6.14 -0.01 -0.44
N GLY A 19 5.11 -0.46 -1.16
CA GLY A 19 5.15 -1.74 -1.89
C GLY A 19 6.26 -1.77 -2.95
N LEU A 20 6.43 -0.66 -3.70
CA LEU A 20 7.50 -0.54 -4.70
C LEU A 20 8.89 -0.51 -4.05
N VAL A 21 9.06 0.13 -2.91
CA VAL A 21 10.33 0.06 -2.14
C VAL A 21 10.60 -1.38 -1.69
N GLY A 22 9.56 -2.11 -1.30
CA GLY A 22 9.66 -3.52 -0.93
C GLY A 22 10.12 -4.44 -2.07
N THR A 23 9.73 -4.17 -3.33
CA THR A 23 10.24 -4.92 -4.49
C THR A 23 11.72 -4.68 -4.74
N VAL A 24 12.18 -3.44 -4.59
CA VAL A 24 13.60 -3.09 -4.70
C VAL A 24 14.42 -3.82 -3.64
N ILE A 25 13.97 -3.80 -2.38
CA ILE A 25 14.63 -4.50 -1.27
C ILE A 25 14.65 -6.02 -1.52
N GLY A 26 13.52 -6.60 -1.96
CA GLY A 26 13.44 -8.02 -2.26
C GLY A 26 14.38 -8.44 -3.39
N PHE A 27 14.55 -7.62 -4.43
CA PHE A 27 15.53 -7.88 -5.48
C PHE A 27 16.98 -7.76 -4.99
N ILE A 28 17.28 -6.80 -4.11
CA ILE A 28 18.63 -6.69 -3.51
C ILE A 28 18.99 -7.98 -2.76
N VAL A 29 18.05 -8.51 -1.95
CA VAL A 29 18.25 -9.76 -1.22
C VAL A 29 18.33 -10.96 -2.16
N ALA A 30 17.49 -11.01 -3.20
CA ALA A 30 17.49 -12.10 -4.16
C ALA A 30 18.83 -12.20 -4.90
N LEU A 31 19.40 -11.05 -5.29
CA LEU A 31 20.66 -10.97 -6.02
C LEU A 31 21.89 -11.17 -5.12
N SER A 32 21.80 -10.92 -3.81
CA SER A 32 22.95 -11.08 -2.90
C SER A 32 23.41 -12.52 -2.73
N GLY A 33 22.54 -13.50 -3.03
CA GLY A 33 22.88 -14.93 -2.98
C GLY A 33 23.51 -15.48 -4.25
N ILE A 34 23.70 -14.67 -5.30
CA ILE A 34 24.23 -15.13 -6.59
C ILE A 34 25.75 -14.96 -6.59
N ASP A 35 26.47 -16.07 -6.43
CA ASP A 35 27.90 -16.13 -6.73
C ASP A 35 28.12 -16.80 -8.10
N PRO A 36 28.63 -16.07 -9.11
CA PRO A 36 28.91 -16.63 -10.43
C PRO A 36 29.97 -17.76 -10.41
N GLN A 37 30.90 -17.75 -9.45
CA GLN A 37 32.00 -18.70 -9.36
C GLN A 37 31.57 -20.02 -8.67
N ALA A 38 30.52 -19.96 -7.85
CA ALA A 38 29.89 -21.08 -7.14
C ALA A 38 29.06 -22.02 -8.02
N SER A 39 28.66 -21.53 -9.21
CA SER A 39 27.67 -22.16 -10.09
C SER A 39 28.03 -23.56 -10.62
N ALA A 40 29.28 -24.02 -10.41
CA ALA A 40 29.77 -25.33 -10.84
C ALA A 40 29.50 -26.47 -9.83
N GLN A 41 29.10 -26.18 -8.59
CA GLN A 41 28.79 -27.19 -7.57
C GLN A 41 27.28 -27.28 -7.33
N VAL A 42 26.71 -28.46 -7.58
CA VAL A 42 25.26 -28.74 -7.44
C VAL A 42 24.74 -28.37 -6.04
N ASP A 43 25.57 -28.53 -5.00
CA ASP A 43 25.23 -28.17 -3.62
C ASP A 43 25.03 -26.66 -3.41
N GLN A 44 25.71 -25.82 -4.20
CA GLN A 44 25.61 -24.36 -4.07
C GLN A 44 24.38 -23.79 -4.79
N VAL A 45 23.88 -24.49 -5.81
CA VAL A 45 22.66 -24.10 -6.55
C VAL A 45 21.44 -24.06 -5.63
N ALA A 46 21.30 -25.03 -4.71
CA ALA A 46 20.18 -25.06 -3.77
C ALA A 46 20.16 -23.82 -2.84
N SER A 47 21.34 -23.39 -2.37
CA SER A 47 21.51 -22.18 -1.55
C SER A 47 21.19 -20.89 -2.32
N MET A 48 21.63 -20.81 -3.58
CA MET A 48 21.32 -19.69 -4.48
C MET A 48 19.81 -19.57 -4.72
N VAL A 49 19.13 -20.69 -5.01
CA VAL A 49 17.68 -20.73 -5.22
C VAL A 49 16.93 -20.34 -3.95
N SER A 50 17.37 -20.82 -2.78
CA SER A 50 16.76 -20.43 -1.51
C SER A 50 16.82 -18.92 -1.27
N THR A 51 17.98 -18.30 -1.55
CA THR A 51 18.16 -16.85 -1.37
C THR A 51 17.33 -16.04 -2.37
N LEU A 52 17.25 -16.51 -3.63
CA LEU A 52 16.37 -15.94 -4.66
C LEU A 52 14.89 -15.98 -4.25
N VAL A 53 14.43 -17.14 -3.76
CA VAL A 53 13.04 -17.33 -3.30
C VAL A 53 12.76 -16.46 -2.08
N ALA A 54 13.71 -16.34 -1.16
CA ALA A 54 13.59 -15.46 0.01
C ALA A 54 13.41 -13.99 -0.42
N GLY A 55 14.28 -13.48 -1.28
CA GLY A 55 14.18 -12.10 -1.79
C GLY A 55 12.88 -11.85 -2.56
N MET A 56 12.45 -12.82 -3.38
CA MET A 56 11.18 -12.74 -4.10
C MET A 56 9.97 -12.73 -3.15
N SER A 57 10.00 -13.54 -2.10
CA SER A 57 8.92 -13.57 -1.10
C SER A 57 8.77 -12.20 -0.40
N ILE A 58 9.89 -11.55 -0.07
CA ILE A 58 9.89 -10.21 0.55
C ILE A 58 9.25 -9.18 -0.40
N ALA A 59 9.63 -9.20 -1.68
CA ALA A 59 9.05 -8.33 -2.71
C ALA A 59 7.53 -8.52 -2.85
N LEU A 60 7.08 -9.78 -2.89
CA LEU A 60 5.66 -10.09 -3.05
C LEU A 60 4.84 -9.74 -1.81
N TYR A 61 5.31 -10.06 -0.60
CA TYR A 61 4.60 -9.75 0.64
C TYR A 61 4.43 -8.25 0.85
N THR A 62 5.48 -7.47 0.61
CA THR A 62 5.45 -6.01 0.76
C THR A 62 4.55 -5.35 -0.28
N THR A 63 4.53 -5.85 -1.53
CA THR A 63 3.60 -5.41 -2.58
C THR A 63 2.15 -5.72 -2.23
N LEU A 64 1.89 -6.95 -1.77
CA LEU A 64 0.56 -7.38 -1.34
C LEU A 64 0.07 -6.52 -0.17
N PHE A 65 0.90 -6.34 0.85
CA PHE A 65 0.54 -5.56 2.02
C PHE A 65 0.27 -4.09 1.67
N GLY A 66 1.13 -3.47 0.85
CA GLY A 66 0.95 -2.10 0.38
C GLY A 66 -0.35 -1.91 -0.41
N SER A 67 -0.67 -2.83 -1.33
CA SER A 67 -1.90 -2.77 -2.13
C SER A 67 -3.17 -3.05 -1.33
N VAL A 68 -3.17 -4.06 -0.46
CA VAL A 68 -4.33 -4.39 0.41
C VAL A 68 -4.64 -3.22 1.34
N LEU A 69 -3.61 -2.65 1.95
CA LEU A 69 -3.76 -1.56 2.91
C LEU A 69 -4.14 -0.24 2.20
N HIS A 70 -3.68 -0.02 0.95
CA HIS A 70 -4.14 1.09 0.09
C HIS A 70 -5.63 1.01 -0.19
N VAL A 71 -6.11 -0.15 -0.64
CA VAL A 71 -7.54 -0.37 -0.93
C VAL A 71 -8.37 -0.18 0.34
N TRP A 72 -7.91 -0.73 1.47
CA TRP A 72 -8.58 -0.57 2.75
C TRP A 72 -8.73 0.91 3.14
N LEU A 73 -7.65 1.70 3.07
CA LEU A 73 -7.71 3.14 3.38
C LEU A 73 -8.60 3.90 2.39
N MET A 74 -8.59 3.54 1.10
CA MET A 74 -9.44 4.18 0.10
C MET A 74 -10.93 3.94 0.40
N VAL A 75 -11.32 2.74 0.83
CA VAL A 75 -12.70 2.44 1.24
C VAL A 75 -13.11 3.28 2.44
N ASN A 76 -12.27 3.36 3.47
CA ASN A 76 -12.52 4.20 4.64
C ASN A 76 -12.65 5.67 4.26
N HIS A 77 -11.75 6.18 3.41
CA HIS A 77 -11.84 7.55 2.88
C HIS A 77 -13.17 7.81 2.17
N ARG A 78 -13.63 6.89 1.31
CA ARG A 78 -14.91 7.03 0.61
C ARG A 78 -16.07 7.10 1.60
N LEU A 79 -16.09 6.23 2.62
CA LEU A 79 -17.12 6.23 3.65
C LEU A 79 -17.17 7.56 4.40
N LEU A 80 -16.01 8.10 4.81
CA LEU A 80 -15.91 9.39 5.49
C LEU A 80 -16.36 10.55 4.60
N ALA A 81 -15.93 10.56 3.34
CA ALA A 81 -16.30 11.61 2.38
C ALA A 81 -17.81 11.62 2.13
N THR A 82 -18.41 10.46 1.85
CA THR A 82 -19.86 10.35 1.64
C THR A 82 -20.64 10.68 2.91
N GLY A 83 -20.21 10.21 4.08
CA GLY A 83 -20.84 10.55 5.36
C GLY A 83 -20.81 12.06 5.64
N THR A 84 -19.70 12.72 5.34
CA THR A 84 -19.56 14.18 5.50
C THR A 84 -20.47 14.94 4.54
N SER A 85 -20.55 14.52 3.27
CA SER A 85 -21.47 15.12 2.29
C SER A 85 -22.94 14.96 2.68
N ASN A 86 -23.33 13.79 3.16
CA ASN A 86 -24.69 13.54 3.63
C ASN A 86 -25.04 14.39 4.84
N LEU A 87 -24.12 14.51 5.80
CA LEU A 87 -24.32 15.35 6.98
C LEU A 87 -24.43 16.83 6.59
N PHE A 88 -23.58 17.29 5.67
CA PHE A 88 -23.64 18.67 5.17
C PHE A 88 -24.98 18.97 4.50
N ASN A 89 -25.45 18.09 3.61
CA ASN A 89 -26.76 18.24 2.96
C ASN A 89 -27.91 18.25 3.97
N ALA A 90 -27.88 17.37 4.97
CA ALA A 90 -28.90 17.34 6.02
C ALA A 90 -28.92 18.63 6.85
N ILE A 91 -27.74 19.20 7.16
CA ILE A 91 -27.66 20.49 7.87
C ILE A 91 -28.20 21.64 7.01
N VAL A 92 -27.89 21.64 5.71
CA VAL A 92 -28.40 22.65 4.76
C VAL A 92 -29.91 22.57 4.65
N GLU A 93 -30.47 21.36 4.46
CA GLU A 93 -31.91 21.12 4.34
C GLU A 93 -32.66 21.57 5.63
N LEU A 94 -32.11 21.26 6.80
CA LEU A 94 -32.64 21.75 8.08
C LEU A 94 -32.53 23.28 8.22
N GLY A 95 -31.50 23.88 7.65
CA GLY A 95 -31.31 25.33 7.60
C GLY A 95 -32.34 26.01 6.69
N GLU A 96 -32.57 25.46 5.49
CA GLU A 96 -33.57 25.95 4.54
C GLU A 96 -34.99 25.86 5.12
N GLN A 97 -35.33 24.75 5.78
CA GLN A 97 -36.61 24.60 6.48
C GLN A 97 -36.81 25.61 7.62
N ARG A 98 -35.73 26.04 8.30
CA ARG A 98 -35.81 27.03 9.40
C ARG A 98 -35.90 28.47 8.91
N VAL A 99 -35.28 28.80 7.78
CA VAL A 99 -35.23 30.18 7.27
C VAL A 99 -36.47 30.55 6.46
N GLY A 100 -37.25 29.57 6.00
CA GLY A 100 -38.60 29.81 5.48
C GLY A 100 -38.62 30.66 4.21
N VAL A 101 -38.32 29.99 3.09
CA VAL A 101 -38.98 30.29 1.81
C VAL A 101 -39.87 29.10 1.49
#